data_AF-A0A1E9CD06-F1
#
_entry.id   AF-A0A1E9CD06-F1
#
_cell.length_a   1.000
_cell.length_b   1.000
_cell.length_c   1.000
_cell.angle_alpha   90.00
_cell.angle_beta   90.00
_cell.angle_gamma   90.00
#
_symmetry.space_group_name_H-M   'P 1'
#
loop_
_entity.id
_entity.type
_entity.pdbx_description
1 polymer ?
#
loop_
_entity_poly.entity_id
_entity_poly.type
_entity_poly.pdbx_seq_one_letter_code
_entity_poly.pdbx_strand_id
1 'polypeptide(L)'
;MKQKRLIMMLAVLAAAGAAMAQGNGQAGITEATQLVTGYFDPGTKLVYAVGAIIGLIGGVKVYQKFSSGDPDTSKTASSWFGACIFLIVAATILRSFFL
;
A
#
# COMPACT_ATOMS: atom_id res chain seq x y z
N MET A 1 -23.15 55.89 -9.98
CA MET A 1 -23.72 54.58 -10.43
C MET A 1 -22.65 53.62 -10.96
N LYS A 2 -21.75 54.05 -11.86
CA LYS A 2 -20.67 53.18 -12.42
C LYS A 2 -19.66 52.66 -11.38
N GLN A 3 -19.24 53.51 -10.44
CA GLN A 3 -18.27 53.14 -9.40
C GLN A 3 -18.79 52.06 -8.43
N LYS A 4 -20.07 52.14 -8.03
CA LYS A 4 -20.73 51.12 -7.18
C LYS A 4 -20.85 49.76 -7.88
N ARG A 5 -21.08 49.75 -9.20
CA ARG A 5 -21.09 48.52 -10.01
C ARG A 5 -19.70 47.89 -10.11
N LEU A 6 -18.66 48.72 -10.25
CA LEU A 6 -17.27 48.26 -10.30
C LEU A 6 -16.84 47.58 -8.98
N ILE A 7 -17.21 48.17 -7.85
CA ILE A 7 -16.91 47.63 -6.51
C ILE A 7 -17.66 46.31 -6.27
N MET A 8 -18.92 46.20 -6.70
CA MET A 8 -19.66 44.92 -6.61
C MET A 8 -19.04 43.82 -7.48
N MET A 9 -18.58 44.13 -8.69
CA MET A 9 -17.90 43.17 -9.55
C MET A 9 -16.59 42.67 -8.91
N LEU A 10 -15.80 43.56 -8.33
CA LEU A 10 -14.57 43.20 -7.63
C LEU A 10 -14.84 42.34 -6.38
N ALA A 11 -15.92 42.63 -5.64
CA ALA A 11 -16.31 41.83 -4.49
C ALA A 11 -16.74 40.40 -4.87
N VAL A 12 -17.44 40.23 -6.00
CA VAL A 12 -17.83 38.91 -6.52
C VAL A 12 -16.61 38.10 -6.97
N LEU A 13 -15.62 38.74 -7.62
CA LEU A 13 -14.37 38.09 -8.01
C LEU A 13 -13.54 37.66 -6.77
N ALA A 14 -13.48 38.49 -5.74
CA ALA A 14 -12.78 38.14 -4.50
C ALA A 14 -13.46 36.98 -3.74
N ALA A 15 -14.79 36.97 -3.68
CA ALA A 15 -15.56 35.88 -3.07
C ALA A 15 -15.42 34.56 -3.84
N ALA A 16 -15.37 34.61 -5.17
CA ALA A 16 -15.10 33.44 -5.99
C ALA A 16 -13.70 32.87 -5.76
N GLY A 17 -12.68 33.73 -5.62
CA GLY A 17 -11.31 33.31 -5.27
C GLY A 17 -11.22 32.65 -3.89
N ALA A 18 -11.92 33.19 -2.88
CA ALA A 18 -11.96 32.62 -1.53
C ALA A 18 -12.71 31.27 -1.49
N ALA A 19 -13.77 31.09 -2.29
CA ALA A 19 -14.50 29.83 -2.39
C ALA A 19 -13.69 28.73 -3.09
N MET A 20 -12.90 29.07 -4.11
CA MET A 20 -11.99 28.12 -4.79
C MET A 20 -10.78 27.73 -3.92
N ALA A 21 -10.40 28.59 -2.97
CA ALA A 21 -9.32 28.32 -2.01
C ALA A 21 -9.82 27.64 -0.72
N GLN A 22 -11.13 27.40 -0.58
CA GLN A 22 -11.71 26.59 0.51
C GLN A 22 -11.48 25.10 0.22
N GLY A 23 -10.21 24.72 0.08
CA GLY A 23 -9.76 23.34 0.09
C GLY A 23 -9.99 22.80 1.47
N ASN A 24 -11.11 22.11 1.67
CA ASN A 24 -11.37 21.37 2.89
C ASN A 24 -10.17 20.42 3.07
N GLY A 25 -9.33 20.57 4.10
CA GLY A 25 -8.14 19.72 4.27
C GLY A 25 -8.50 18.22 4.25
N GLN A 26 -9.74 17.91 4.58
CA GLN A 26 -10.38 16.61 4.46
C GLN A 26 -10.50 16.09 3.01
N ALA A 27 -10.71 16.96 2.02
CA ALA A 27 -10.72 16.59 0.59
C ALA A 27 -9.30 16.19 0.12
N GLY A 28 -8.27 16.92 0.52
CA GLY A 28 -6.88 16.55 0.22
C GLY A 28 -6.45 15.25 0.89
N ILE A 29 -6.87 15.02 2.15
CA ILE A 29 -6.65 13.72 2.83
C ILE A 29 -7.38 12.60 2.09
N THR A 30 -8.63 12.82 1.67
CA THR A 30 -9.41 11.80 0.95
C THR A 30 -8.77 11.45 -0.39
N GLU A 31 -8.29 12.44 -1.14
CA GLU A 31 -7.60 12.21 -2.42
C GLU A 31 -6.26 11.48 -2.22
N ALA A 32 -5.46 11.88 -1.24
CA ALA A 32 -4.23 11.20 -0.88
C ALA A 32 -4.48 9.74 -0.46
N THR A 33 -5.51 9.49 0.35
CA THR A 33 -5.93 8.14 0.71
C THR A 33 -6.30 7.33 -0.53
N GLN A 34 -7.14 7.85 -1.44
CA GLN A 34 -7.52 7.13 -2.66
C GLN A 34 -6.32 6.77 -3.54
N LEU A 35 -5.36 7.69 -3.69
CA LEU A 35 -4.13 7.44 -4.43
C LEU A 35 -3.33 6.31 -3.78
N VAL A 36 -3.13 6.36 -2.45
CA VAL A 36 -2.40 5.33 -1.70
C VAL A 36 -3.10 3.97 -1.79
N THR A 37 -4.42 3.90 -1.58
CA THR A 37 -5.21 2.66 -1.70
C THR A 37 -5.15 2.08 -3.10
N GLY A 38 -5.10 2.92 -4.14
CA GLY A 38 -4.91 2.49 -5.53
C GLY A 38 -3.60 1.74 -5.79
N TYR A 39 -2.54 2.01 -5.01
CA TYR A 39 -1.26 1.29 -5.11
C TYR A 39 -1.21 -0.02 -4.29
N PHE A 40 -2.14 -0.23 -3.35
CA PHE A 40 -2.10 -1.41 -2.47
C PHE A 40 -2.36 -2.72 -3.21
N ASP A 41 -3.32 -2.76 -4.13
CA ASP A 41 -3.62 -3.97 -4.91
C ASP A 41 -2.44 -4.40 -5.82
N PRO A 42 -1.83 -3.52 -6.65
CA PRO A 42 -0.64 -3.91 -7.41
C PRO A 42 0.56 -4.19 -6.51
N GLY A 43 0.74 -3.44 -5.42
CA GLY A 43 1.80 -3.69 -4.44
C GLY A 43 1.69 -5.06 -3.77
N THR A 44 0.48 -5.48 -3.40
CA THR A 44 0.20 -6.79 -2.79
C THR A 44 0.53 -7.93 -3.77
N LYS A 45 0.18 -7.78 -5.05
CA LYS A 45 0.53 -8.75 -6.09
C LYS A 45 2.05 -8.89 -6.25
N LEU A 46 2.79 -7.77 -6.20
CA LEU A 46 4.26 -7.81 -6.23
C LEU A 46 4.84 -8.53 -5.02
N VAL A 47 4.32 -8.26 -3.80
CA VAL A 47 4.74 -8.97 -2.58
C VAL A 47 4.50 -10.47 -2.70
N TYR A 48 3.35 -10.90 -3.23
CA TYR A 48 3.08 -12.32 -3.48
C TYR A 48 4.03 -12.93 -4.50
N ALA A 49 4.34 -12.22 -5.59
CA ALA A 49 5.29 -12.69 -6.58
C ALA A 49 6.70 -12.89 -5.98
N VAL A 50 7.17 -11.93 -5.18
CA VAL A 50 8.46 -12.03 -4.47
C VAL A 50 8.43 -13.15 -3.44
N GLY A 51 7.35 -13.26 -2.66
CA GLY A 51 7.16 -14.33 -1.67
C GLY A 51 7.18 -15.72 -2.30
N ALA A 52 6.59 -15.89 -3.49
CA ALA A 52 6.62 -17.14 -4.23
C ALA A 52 8.05 -17.51 -4.67
N ILE A 53 8.83 -16.54 -5.19
CA ILE A 53 10.22 -16.78 -5.61
C ILE A 53 11.09 -17.18 -4.40
N ILE A 54 11.01 -16.44 -3.30
CA ILE A 54 11.78 -16.73 -2.08
C ILE A 54 11.36 -18.08 -1.48
N GLY A 55 10.05 -18.39 -1.51
CA GLY A 55 9.50 -19.67 -1.08
C GLY A 55 10.09 -20.85 -1.87
N LEU A 56 10.17 -20.74 -3.19
CA LEU A 56 10.79 -21.77 -4.03
C LEU A 56 12.28 -21.95 -3.72
N ILE A 57 13.05 -20.86 -3.58
CA ILE A 57 14.48 -20.91 -3.24
C ILE A 57 14.70 -21.60 -1.88
N GLY A 58 13.88 -21.26 -0.87
CA GLY A 58 13.94 -21.89 0.44
C GLY A 58 13.61 -23.39 0.38
N GLY A 59 12.62 -23.78 -0.43
CA GLY A 59 12.25 -25.18 -0.64
C GLY A 59 13.38 -25.98 -1.29
N VAL A 60 14.06 -25.42 -2.30
CA VAL A 60 15.25 -26.03 -2.91
C VAL A 60 16.35 -26.24 -1.87
N LYS A 61 16.58 -25.27 -0.98
CA LYS A 61 17.58 -25.37 0.09
C LYS A 61 17.24 -26.46 1.12
N VAL A 62 15.96 -26.59 1.47
CA VAL A 62 15.47 -27.68 2.33
C VAL A 62 15.68 -29.04 1.66
N TYR A 63 15.34 -29.16 0.37
CA TYR A 63 15.56 -30.37 -0.41
C TYR A 63 17.04 -30.75 -0.49
N GLN A 64 17.93 -29.78 -0.67
CA GLN A 64 19.38 -30.01 -0.67
C GLN A 64 19.86 -30.59 0.67
N LYS A 65 19.45 -29.99 1.80
CA LYS A 65 19.79 -30.52 3.14
C LYS A 65 19.19 -31.91 3.41
N PHE A 66 17.96 -32.13 2.96
CA PHE A 66 17.29 -33.42 3.08
C PHE A 66 18.04 -34.50 2.28
N SER A 67 18.43 -34.18 1.05
CA SER A 67 19.16 -35.09 0.16
C SER A 67 20.57 -35.38 0.68
N SER A 68 21.20 -34.47 1.42
CA SER A 68 22.53 -34.67 2.01
C SER A 68 22.51 -35.35 3.38
N GLY A 69 21.33 -35.70 3.92
CA GLY A 69 21.19 -36.31 5.25
C GLY A 69 21.58 -35.37 6.40
N ASP A 70 21.47 -34.05 6.19
CA ASP A 70 21.86 -33.04 7.17
C ASP A 70 20.91 -33.09 8.39
N PRO A 71 21.42 -33.25 9.63
CA PRO A 71 20.58 -33.32 10.84
C PRO A 71 19.77 -32.04 11.10
N ASP A 72 20.17 -30.89 10.54
CA ASP A 72 19.44 -29.62 10.63
C ASP A 72 18.31 -29.49 9.59
N THR A 73 18.02 -30.53 8.82
CA THR A 73 16.96 -30.48 7.79
C THR A 73 15.61 -30.15 8.39
N SER A 74 15.20 -30.81 9.48
CA SER A 74 13.92 -30.56 10.15
C SER A 74 13.80 -29.12 10.67
N LYS A 75 14.91 -28.55 11.17
CA LYS A 75 14.98 -27.16 11.63
C LYS A 75 14.88 -26.18 10.45
N THR A 76 15.53 -26.48 9.34
CA THR A 76 15.49 -25.65 8.13
C THR A 76 14.10 -25.71 7.46
N ALA A 77 13.51 -26.90 7.38
CA ALA A 77 12.19 -27.14 6.80
C ALA A 77 11.08 -26.43 7.59
N SER A 78 11.10 -26.56 8.92
CA SER A 78 10.12 -25.90 9.79
C SER A 78 10.24 -24.37 9.76
N SER A 79 11.47 -23.83 9.76
CA SER A 79 11.72 -22.39 9.62
C SER A 79 11.26 -21.84 8.27
N TRP A 80 11.56 -22.53 7.17
CA TRP A 80 11.11 -22.17 5.84
C TRP A 80 9.58 -22.17 5.73
N PHE A 81 8.93 -23.23 6.20
CA PHE A 81 7.48 -23.37 6.15
C PHE A 81 6.78 -22.29 6.99
N GLY A 82 7.29 -22.02 8.21
CA GLY A 82 6.79 -20.95 9.06
C GLY A 82 6.91 -19.57 8.41
N ALA A 83 8.04 -19.30 7.73
CA ALA A 83 8.23 -18.05 7.00
C ALA A 83 7.26 -17.90 5.81
N CYS A 84 6.98 -18.98 5.08
CA CYS A 84 5.98 -18.98 4.00
C CYS A 84 4.57 -18.66 4.50
N ILE A 85 4.14 -19.27 5.61
CA ILE A 85 2.84 -18.97 6.22
C ILE A 85 2.79 -17.51 6.68
N PHE A 86 3.84 -17.06 7.37
CA PHE A 86 3.92 -15.68 7.86
C PHE A 86 3.77 -14.66 6.73
N LEU A 87 4.44 -14.87 5.58
CA LEU A 87 4.33 -13.96 4.43
C LEU A 87 2.91 -13.84 3.88
N ILE A 88 2.16 -14.95 3.82
CA ILE A 88 0.75 -14.92 3.37
C ILE A 88 -0.13 -14.18 4.38
N VAL A 89 0.01 -14.50 5.67
CA VAL A 89 -0.76 -13.86 6.74
C VAL A 89 -0.45 -12.36 6.83
N ALA A 90 0.83 -11.97 6.76
CA ALA A 90 1.24 -10.57 6.80
C ALA A 90 0.64 -9.76 5.64
N ALA A 91 0.59 -10.31 4.43
CA ALA A 91 -0.04 -9.65 3.29
C ALA A 91 -1.55 -9.42 3.49
N THR A 92 -2.26 -10.39 4.08
CA THR A 92 -3.70 -10.24 4.38
C THR A 92 -3.96 -9.20 5.47
N ILE A 93 -3.14 -9.19 6.53
CA ILE A 93 -3.26 -8.22 7.63
C ILE A 93 -2.94 -6.81 7.14
N LEU A 94 -1.87 -6.62 6.37
CA LEU A 94 -1.52 -5.32 5.79
C LEU A 94 -2.66 -4.80 4.93
N ARG A 95 -3.25 -5.62 4.04
CA ARG A 95 -4.42 -5.22 3.26
C ARG A 95 -5.62 -4.83 4.14
N SER A 96 -5.80 -5.51 5.27
CA SER A 96 -6.91 -5.26 6.21
C SER A 96 -6.75 -3.97 7.03
N PHE A 97 -5.54 -3.41 7.15
CA PHE A 97 -5.34 -2.11 7.80
C PHE A 97 -5.73 -0.90 6.94
N PHE A 98 -5.87 -1.10 5.62
CA PHE A 98 -6.16 -0.03 4.65
C PHE A 98 -7.54 -0.18 3.97
N LEU A 99 -8.32 -1.19 4.36
CA LEU A 99 -9.73 -1.41 4.02
C LEU A 99 -10.62 -0.86 5.13
#